data_AF-A0A3L6L8S8-F1
#
_entry.id   AF-A0A3L6L8S8-F1
#
_cell.length_a   1.000
_cell.length_b   1.000
_cell.length_c   1.000
_cell.angle_alpha   90.00
_cell.angle_beta   90.00
_cell.angle_gamma   90.00
#
_symmetry.space_group_name_H-M   'P 1'
#
loop_
_entity.id
_entity.type
_entity.pdbx_description
1 polymer ?
#
loop_
_entity_poly.entity_id
_entity_poly.type
_entity_poly.pdbx_seq_one_letter_code
_entity_poly.pdbx_strand_id
1 'polypeptide(L)'
;MEAAAAAANQIKQALQGKGNADKATAMAQLQTAVFGAAGKTLSSVEPTDLTTNSAAEGPNPLCGATATSSKAKSVIALLMCICSKTDSASGIADPCTTTSSSTTAVSGTFTNLQTLLPDLVQSCPRREKRQVTAAEILQSLEDLLGQTTATTTATTLGTFLTTNCHGHSQSGACVVYSGNVAAAKQAIEESPWYSNLKAAANTIKKIDDYNRKVSTAASTIETAMHTIVGIL
;
A
#
# COMPACT_ATOMS: atom_id res chain seq x y z
N MET A 1 -20.86 42.11 4.41
CA MET A 1 -19.71 41.89 5.33
C MET A 1 -19.74 40.52 6.00
N GLU A 2 -20.91 40.04 6.45
CA GLU A 2 -21.03 38.73 7.13
C GLU A 2 -20.58 37.53 6.27
N ALA A 3 -20.93 37.50 4.98
CA ALA A 3 -20.50 36.44 4.06
C ALA A 3 -18.97 36.36 3.89
N ALA A 4 -18.29 37.51 3.85
CA ALA A 4 -16.83 37.56 3.77
C ALA A 4 -16.17 37.06 5.06
N ALA A 5 -16.73 37.40 6.23
CA ALA A 5 -16.26 36.89 7.51
C ALA A 5 -16.46 35.36 7.64
N ALA A 6 -17.61 34.85 7.18
CA ALA A 6 -17.89 33.42 7.13
C ALA A 6 -16.90 32.66 6.22
N ALA A 7 -16.67 33.17 5.01
CA ALA A 7 -15.71 32.60 4.06
C ALA A 7 -14.27 32.62 4.62
N ALA A 8 -13.85 33.72 5.25
CA ALA A 8 -12.54 33.83 5.89
C ALA A 8 -12.37 32.81 7.03
N ASN A 9 -13.40 32.60 7.85
CA ASN A 9 -13.36 31.59 8.91
C ASN A 9 -13.29 30.16 8.35
N GLN A 10 -14.03 29.86 7.28
CA GLN A 10 -13.95 28.57 6.58
C GLN A 10 -12.55 28.28 6.05
N ILE A 11 -11.90 29.26 5.41
CA ILE A 11 -10.53 29.12 4.91
C ILE A 11 -9.54 28.90 6.06
N LYS A 12 -9.67 29.65 7.17
CA LYS A 12 -8.81 29.47 8.35
C LYS A 12 -8.92 28.06 8.93
N GLN A 13 -10.14 27.54 9.08
CA GLN A 13 -10.37 26.16 9.55
C GLN A 13 -9.87 25.11 8.54
N ALA A 14 -9.96 25.40 7.25
CA ALA A 14 -9.42 24.53 6.21
C ALA A 14 -7.89 24.41 6.32
N LEU A 15 -7.19 25.55 6.47
CA LEU A 15 -5.73 25.58 6.65
C LEU A 15 -5.30 24.82 7.92
N GLN A 16 -5.99 25.03 9.04
CA GLN A 16 -5.73 24.31 10.28
C GLN A 16 -5.92 22.79 10.13
N GLY A 17 -7.01 22.36 9.48
CA GLY A 17 -7.30 20.95 9.25
C GLY A 17 -6.32 20.27 8.29
N LYS A 18 -5.85 21.00 7.27
CA LYS A 18 -4.81 20.53 6.33
C LYS A 18 -3.48 20.33 7.06
N GLY A 19 -3.08 21.29 7.89
CA GLY A 19 -1.74 21.32 8.49
C GLY A 19 -0.66 21.16 7.42
N ASN A 20 0.29 20.26 7.66
CA ASN A 20 1.39 19.97 6.73
C ASN A 20 1.03 18.94 5.63
N ALA A 21 -0.23 18.51 5.54
CA ALA A 21 -0.63 17.56 4.50
C ALA A 21 -0.50 18.20 3.11
N ASP A 22 0.24 17.57 2.22
CA ASP A 22 0.40 17.98 0.83
C ASP A 22 0.60 16.77 -0.10
N LYS A 23 0.62 17.05 -1.41
CA LYS A 23 0.78 16.02 -2.44
C LYS A 23 2.12 15.28 -2.33
N ALA A 24 3.19 15.98 -1.96
CA ALA A 24 4.52 15.37 -1.84
C ALA A 24 4.57 14.37 -0.69
N THR A 25 3.97 14.73 0.46
CA THR A 25 3.82 13.87 1.63
C THR A 25 2.98 12.63 1.31
N ALA A 26 1.83 12.82 0.66
CA ALA A 26 0.97 11.71 0.24
C ALA A 26 1.71 10.77 -0.73
N MET A 27 2.45 11.33 -1.69
CA MET A 27 3.25 10.55 -2.63
C MET A 27 4.37 9.78 -1.94
N ALA A 28 5.11 10.40 -1.02
CA ALA A 28 6.18 9.74 -0.28
C ALA A 28 5.65 8.58 0.59
N GLN A 29 4.47 8.74 1.19
CA GLN A 29 3.78 7.68 1.93
C GLN A 29 3.36 6.54 1.01
N LEU A 30 2.77 6.83 -0.16
CA LEU A 30 2.42 5.82 -1.15
C LEU A 30 3.65 5.08 -1.68
N GLN A 31 4.74 5.79 -1.99
CA GLN A 31 6.00 5.18 -2.43
C GLN A 31 6.60 4.29 -1.34
N THR A 32 6.58 4.74 -0.08
CA THR A 32 7.05 3.92 1.05
C THR A 32 6.20 2.68 1.23
N ALA A 33 4.88 2.81 1.12
CA ALA A 33 3.97 1.66 1.19
C ALA A 33 4.21 0.65 0.07
N VAL A 34 4.35 1.12 -1.16
CA VAL A 34 4.43 0.25 -2.34
C VAL A 34 5.82 -0.32 -2.53
N PHE A 35 6.85 0.51 -2.42
CA PHE A 35 8.24 0.18 -2.74
C PHE A 35 9.15 0.06 -1.53
N GLY A 36 8.70 0.39 -0.32
CA GLY A 36 9.47 0.22 0.92
C GLY A 36 10.29 1.45 1.36
N ALA A 37 10.41 2.47 0.52
CA ALA A 37 10.98 3.77 0.88
C ALA A 37 10.47 4.91 -0.01
N ALA A 38 10.51 6.14 0.50
CA ALA A 38 10.14 7.33 -0.26
C ALA A 38 11.09 7.54 -1.45
N GLY A 39 10.58 8.06 -2.57
CA GLY A 39 11.36 8.27 -3.79
C GLY A 39 11.68 7.01 -4.59
N LYS A 40 11.47 5.81 -4.04
CA LYS A 40 11.63 4.55 -4.77
C LYS A 40 10.50 4.37 -5.79
N THR A 41 10.84 3.66 -6.85
CA THR A 41 9.96 3.35 -7.98
C THR A 41 10.18 1.90 -8.40
N LEU A 42 9.41 1.45 -9.39
CA LEU A 42 9.55 0.11 -9.98
C LEU A 42 11.00 -0.17 -10.44
N SER A 43 11.67 0.82 -11.04
CA SER A 43 13.01 0.68 -11.60
C SER A 43 14.14 0.94 -10.59
N SER A 44 13.83 1.29 -9.34
CA SER A 44 14.84 1.69 -8.34
C SER A 44 14.68 1.01 -6.99
N VAL A 45 13.63 0.21 -6.81
CA VAL A 45 13.43 -0.61 -5.61
C VAL A 45 14.53 -1.66 -5.50
N GLU A 46 15.10 -1.79 -4.32
CA GLU A 46 16.19 -2.71 -4.04
C GLU A 46 15.71 -3.82 -3.08
N PRO A 47 16.41 -4.96 -3.02
CA PRO A 47 16.05 -6.05 -2.10
C PRO A 47 15.93 -5.63 -0.63
N THR A 48 16.77 -4.69 -0.18
CA THR A 48 16.71 -4.11 1.17
C THR A 48 15.46 -3.29 1.43
N ASP A 49 14.79 -2.78 0.38
CA ASP A 49 13.52 -2.08 0.51
C ASP A 49 12.34 -3.04 0.73
N LEU A 50 12.51 -4.34 0.43
CA LEU A 50 11.45 -5.34 0.58
C LEU A 50 11.25 -5.78 2.03
N THR A 51 12.25 -5.63 2.90
CA THR A 51 12.27 -6.21 4.25
C THR A 51 12.41 -5.14 5.34
N THR A 52 11.86 -5.43 6.51
CA THR A 52 12.04 -4.61 7.73
C THR A 52 13.40 -4.88 8.41
N ASN A 53 14.12 -5.92 8.00
CA ASN A 53 15.48 -6.17 8.46
C ASN A 53 16.48 -5.19 7.83
N SER A 54 17.68 -5.10 8.41
CA SER A 54 18.74 -4.21 7.93
C SER A 54 19.44 -4.70 6.65
N ALA A 55 19.30 -5.98 6.30
CA ALA A 55 19.91 -6.59 5.13
C ALA A 55 18.85 -7.27 4.27
N ALA A 56 19.16 -7.48 2.98
CA ALA A 56 18.31 -8.22 2.07
C ALA A 56 18.12 -9.66 2.55
N GLU A 57 16.89 -10.13 2.46
CA GLU A 57 16.49 -11.44 2.98
C GLU A 57 16.11 -12.37 1.83
N GLY A 58 16.24 -13.67 2.04
CA GLY A 58 15.62 -14.64 1.15
C GLY A 58 14.11 -14.76 1.32
N PRO A 59 13.42 -15.48 0.42
CA PRO A 59 11.97 -15.60 0.46
C PRO A 59 11.43 -16.08 1.81
N ASN A 60 12.04 -17.11 2.42
CA ASN A 60 11.54 -17.65 3.68
C ASN A 60 11.54 -16.62 4.84
N PRO A 61 12.68 -16.00 5.21
CA PRO A 61 12.68 -14.97 6.25
C PRO A 61 11.90 -13.69 5.87
N LEU A 62 11.76 -13.39 4.58
CA LEU A 62 10.96 -12.25 4.11
C LEU A 62 9.45 -12.49 4.28
N CYS A 63 8.95 -13.62 3.79
CA CYS A 63 7.52 -13.91 3.65
C CYS A 63 6.92 -14.57 4.89
N GLY A 64 7.78 -15.06 5.79
CA GLY A 64 7.39 -15.71 7.03
C GLY A 64 7.28 -17.23 6.92
N ALA A 65 7.12 -17.84 8.08
CA ALA A 65 7.05 -19.28 8.28
C ALA A 65 6.17 -19.60 9.48
N THR A 66 5.95 -20.88 9.77
CA THR A 66 5.27 -21.32 10.99
C THR A 66 5.94 -20.67 12.21
N ALA A 67 5.13 -20.04 13.06
CA ALA A 67 5.55 -19.30 14.26
C ALA A 67 6.50 -18.10 14.03
N THR A 68 6.79 -17.74 12.77
CA THR A 68 7.60 -16.57 12.41
C THR A 68 6.83 -15.66 11.46
N SER A 69 6.45 -14.48 11.95
CA SER A 69 5.79 -13.47 11.11
C SER A 69 6.72 -12.94 10.03
N SER A 70 6.12 -12.63 8.88
CA SER A 70 6.71 -11.95 7.74
C SER A 70 7.45 -10.66 8.13
N LYS A 71 8.51 -10.39 7.38
CA LYS A 71 9.26 -9.12 7.40
C LYS A 71 8.98 -8.25 6.18
N ALA A 72 8.02 -8.63 5.34
CA ALA A 72 7.60 -7.85 4.18
C ALA A 72 7.24 -6.41 4.55
N LYS A 73 8.02 -5.47 4.02
CA LYS A 73 7.95 -4.04 4.32
C LYS A 73 7.03 -3.28 3.37
N SER A 74 6.77 -3.82 2.18
CA SER A 74 6.12 -3.10 1.09
C SER A 74 5.09 -3.97 0.35
N VAL A 75 4.18 -3.35 -0.40
CA VAL A 75 3.23 -4.09 -1.25
C VAL A 75 3.95 -4.93 -2.30
N ILE A 76 5.08 -4.44 -2.85
CA ILE A 76 5.91 -5.23 -3.75
C ILE A 76 6.53 -6.45 -3.03
N ALA A 77 6.90 -6.34 -1.76
CA ALA A 77 7.37 -7.50 -1.01
C ALA A 77 6.28 -8.57 -0.88
N LEU A 78 5.02 -8.17 -0.61
CA LEU A 78 3.88 -9.09 -0.61
C LEU A 78 3.68 -9.73 -1.99
N LEU A 79 3.73 -8.93 -3.05
CA LEU A 79 3.62 -9.40 -4.43
C LEU A 79 4.69 -10.45 -4.73
N MET A 80 5.96 -10.19 -4.37
CA MET A 80 7.03 -11.15 -4.60
C MET A 80 6.81 -12.45 -3.80
N CYS A 81 6.38 -12.37 -2.55
CA CYS A 81 6.10 -13.55 -1.73
C CYS A 81 5.00 -14.46 -2.29
N ILE A 82 3.98 -13.86 -2.91
CA ILE A 82 2.79 -14.58 -3.39
C ILE A 82 2.94 -14.96 -4.86
N CYS A 83 3.53 -14.09 -5.68
CA CYS A 83 3.45 -14.17 -7.14
C CYS A 83 4.75 -14.56 -7.84
N SER A 84 5.86 -14.74 -7.12
CA SER A 84 7.12 -15.13 -7.75
C SER A 84 7.51 -16.57 -7.43
N LYS A 85 8.17 -17.22 -8.39
CA LYS A 85 8.79 -18.53 -8.19
C LYS A 85 9.99 -18.37 -7.27
N THR A 86 9.87 -18.69 -6.00
CA THR A 86 10.89 -18.38 -4.97
C THR A 86 11.85 -19.52 -4.67
N ASP A 87 11.65 -20.67 -5.32
CA ASP A 87 12.59 -21.80 -5.34
C ASP A 87 12.88 -22.25 -6.78
N SER A 88 14.12 -22.63 -7.08
CA SER A 88 14.53 -22.96 -8.45
C SER A 88 14.07 -24.35 -8.93
N ALA A 89 14.08 -25.35 -8.06
CA ALA A 89 13.83 -26.75 -8.39
C ALA A 89 12.35 -27.13 -8.21
N SER A 90 11.74 -26.63 -7.15
CA SER A 90 10.40 -26.98 -6.67
C SER A 90 9.51 -25.75 -6.46
N GLY A 91 9.93 -24.59 -6.97
CA GLY A 91 9.12 -23.38 -6.93
C GLY A 91 7.89 -23.47 -7.81
N ILE A 92 6.81 -22.84 -7.35
CA ILE A 92 5.55 -22.75 -8.07
C ILE A 92 5.74 -21.78 -9.25
N ALA A 93 5.57 -22.28 -10.47
CA ALA A 93 5.53 -21.46 -11.66
C ALA A 93 4.16 -20.79 -11.81
N ASP A 94 4.15 -19.57 -12.33
CA ASP A 94 2.94 -18.82 -12.66
C ASP A 94 1.88 -18.70 -11.55
N PRO A 95 2.27 -18.44 -10.28
CA PRO A 95 1.31 -18.44 -9.17
C PRO A 95 0.24 -17.34 -9.27
N CYS A 96 0.50 -16.24 -9.99
CA CYS A 96 -0.47 -15.15 -10.19
C CYS A 96 -0.71 -14.78 -11.67
N THR A 97 0.24 -15.06 -12.55
CA THR A 97 0.22 -14.65 -13.96
C THR A 97 1.13 -15.55 -14.77
N THR A 98 0.90 -15.62 -16.08
CA THR A 98 1.72 -16.39 -17.03
C THR A 98 2.64 -15.46 -17.81
N THR A 99 3.89 -15.33 -17.35
CA THR A 99 4.94 -14.48 -17.92
C THR A 99 6.30 -15.17 -17.84
N SER A 100 7.30 -14.66 -18.54
CA SER A 100 8.67 -15.19 -18.41
C SER A 100 9.21 -15.04 -16.98
N SER A 101 8.88 -13.92 -16.32
CA SER A 101 9.31 -13.63 -14.96
C SER A 101 8.64 -14.51 -13.90
N SER A 102 7.38 -14.92 -14.09
CA SER A 102 6.67 -15.79 -13.15
C SER A 102 7.12 -17.26 -13.19
N THR A 103 7.85 -17.67 -14.23
CA THR A 103 8.51 -18.98 -14.32
C THR A 103 10.00 -18.94 -13.95
N THR A 104 10.58 -17.73 -13.87
CA THR A 104 11.97 -17.51 -13.50
C THR A 104 12.12 -17.46 -11.98
N ALA A 105 13.07 -18.23 -11.45
CA ALA A 105 13.29 -18.28 -10.02
C ALA A 105 13.86 -16.96 -9.49
N VAL A 106 13.37 -16.52 -8.34
CA VAL A 106 13.99 -15.48 -7.53
C VAL A 106 15.38 -15.96 -7.10
N SER A 107 16.38 -15.13 -7.33
CA SER A 107 17.72 -15.35 -6.76
C SER A 107 17.64 -15.22 -5.24
N GLY A 108 18.34 -16.07 -4.48
CA GLY A 108 18.36 -16.11 -3.00
C GLY A 108 17.85 -14.86 -2.28
N THR A 109 18.54 -13.72 -2.39
CA THR A 109 18.18 -12.44 -1.73
C THR A 109 17.58 -11.39 -2.68
N PHE A 110 16.78 -11.81 -3.66
CA PHE A 110 16.15 -10.96 -4.67
C PHE A 110 17.11 -10.10 -5.52
N THR A 111 18.37 -10.50 -5.72
CA THR A 111 19.34 -9.75 -6.55
C THR A 111 18.88 -9.57 -8.01
N ASN A 112 18.01 -10.44 -8.53
CA ASN A 112 17.36 -10.29 -9.84
C ASN A 112 15.99 -9.58 -9.82
N LEU A 113 15.65 -8.87 -8.73
CA LEU A 113 14.35 -8.18 -8.58
C LEU A 113 14.01 -7.28 -9.77
N GLN A 114 14.98 -6.50 -10.26
CA GLN A 114 14.77 -5.56 -11.37
C GLN A 114 14.45 -6.26 -12.70
N THR A 115 14.80 -7.53 -12.84
CA THR A 115 14.42 -8.35 -14.00
C THR A 115 12.99 -8.87 -13.87
N LEU A 116 12.60 -9.34 -12.68
CA LEU A 116 11.32 -10.03 -12.48
C LEU A 116 10.14 -9.08 -12.30
N LEU A 117 10.38 -7.99 -11.58
CA LEU A 117 9.32 -7.14 -11.05
C LEU A 117 8.51 -6.40 -12.14
N PRO A 118 9.13 -5.85 -13.21
CA PRO A 118 8.37 -5.15 -14.25
C PRO A 118 7.29 -6.01 -14.92
N ASP A 119 7.61 -7.25 -15.28
CA ASP A 119 6.67 -8.20 -15.88
C ASP A 119 5.52 -8.52 -14.92
N LEU A 120 5.84 -8.81 -13.65
CA LEU A 120 4.84 -9.15 -12.63
C LEU A 120 3.87 -7.98 -12.39
N VAL A 121 4.38 -6.74 -12.32
CA VAL A 121 3.55 -5.54 -12.14
C VAL A 121 2.75 -5.21 -13.41
N GLN A 122 3.30 -5.48 -14.59
CA GLN A 122 2.59 -5.27 -15.86
C GLN A 122 1.35 -6.16 -15.99
N SER A 123 1.35 -7.32 -15.35
CA SER A 123 0.18 -8.21 -15.28
C SER A 123 -0.93 -7.73 -14.34
N CYS A 124 -0.68 -6.71 -13.50
CA CYS A 124 -1.73 -6.11 -12.69
C CYS A 124 -2.74 -5.36 -13.58
N PRO A 125 -4.06 -5.44 -13.30
CA PRO A 125 -5.07 -4.69 -14.04
C PRO A 125 -4.75 -3.19 -14.07
N ARG A 126 -4.67 -2.61 -15.28
CA ARG A 126 -4.44 -1.18 -15.43
C ARG A 126 -5.65 -0.40 -14.93
N ARG A 127 -5.39 0.65 -14.17
CA ARG A 127 -6.38 1.67 -13.81
C ARG A 127 -6.11 2.94 -14.60
N GLU A 128 -7.16 3.62 -15.03
CA GLU A 128 -7.05 4.92 -15.66
C GLU A 128 -6.38 5.93 -14.73
N LYS A 129 -5.63 6.87 -15.31
CA LYS A 129 -4.98 7.94 -14.54
C LYS A 129 -6.04 8.89 -14.03
N ARG A 130 -6.26 8.89 -12.72
CA ARG A 130 -7.18 9.80 -12.04
C ARG A 130 -6.71 10.10 -10.62
N GLN A 131 -7.38 11.05 -9.98
CA GLN A 131 -7.15 11.34 -8.57
C GLN A 131 -7.50 10.10 -7.73
N VAL A 132 -6.54 9.66 -6.92
CA VAL A 132 -6.74 8.62 -5.92
C VAL A 132 -7.37 9.27 -4.69
N THR A 133 -8.42 8.65 -4.16
CA THR A 133 -9.12 9.14 -2.97
C THR A 133 -8.75 8.36 -1.73
N ALA A 134 -8.96 8.95 -0.56
CA ALA A 134 -8.78 8.26 0.72
C ALA A 134 -9.66 7.01 0.83
N ALA A 135 -10.91 7.09 0.36
CA ALA A 135 -11.87 5.99 0.42
C ALA A 135 -11.38 4.78 -0.39
N GLU A 136 -10.78 5.01 -1.56
CA GLU A 136 -10.28 3.92 -2.41
C GLU A 136 -9.10 3.18 -1.80
N ILE A 137 -8.20 3.89 -1.14
CA ILE A 137 -7.07 3.26 -0.42
C ILE A 137 -7.61 2.42 0.73
N LEU A 138 -8.56 2.95 1.51
CA LEU A 138 -9.16 2.22 2.63
C LEU A 138 -9.94 0.99 2.17
N GLN A 139 -10.75 1.12 1.12
CA GLN A 139 -11.46 -0.02 0.55
C GLN A 139 -10.49 -1.08 0.02
N SER A 140 -9.43 -0.68 -0.68
CA SER A 140 -8.44 -1.64 -1.20
C SER A 140 -7.69 -2.36 -0.07
N LEU A 141 -7.45 -1.70 1.06
CA LEU A 141 -6.92 -2.32 2.27
C LEU A 141 -7.90 -3.34 2.84
N GLU A 142 -9.18 -2.97 2.99
CA GLU A 142 -10.22 -3.88 3.48
C GLU A 142 -10.39 -5.10 2.58
N ASP A 143 -10.41 -4.91 1.26
CA ASP A 143 -10.51 -5.98 0.27
C ASP A 143 -9.29 -6.93 0.33
N LEU A 144 -8.09 -6.40 0.55
CA LEU A 144 -6.89 -7.21 0.74
C LEU A 144 -6.94 -8.00 2.04
N LEU A 145 -7.35 -7.37 3.14
CA LEU A 145 -7.50 -8.06 4.44
C LEU A 145 -8.61 -9.11 4.41
N GLY A 146 -9.67 -8.88 3.64
CA GLY A 146 -10.75 -9.83 3.41
C GLY A 146 -10.32 -11.10 2.68
N GLN A 147 -9.16 -11.08 2.01
CA GLN A 147 -8.55 -12.26 1.37
C GLN A 147 -7.64 -13.06 2.31
N THR A 148 -7.51 -12.65 3.57
CA THR A 148 -6.71 -13.42 4.53
C THR A 148 -7.39 -14.71 4.95
N THR A 149 -6.59 -15.75 5.17
CA THR A 149 -7.03 -17.00 5.80
C THR A 149 -6.45 -17.08 7.20
N ALA A 150 -7.34 -17.17 8.20
CA ALA A 150 -6.96 -17.25 9.60
C ALA A 150 -7.08 -18.69 10.15
N THR A 151 -6.11 -19.05 10.98
CA THR A 151 -6.09 -20.26 11.80
C THR A 151 -5.92 -19.87 13.27
N THR A 152 -5.84 -20.85 14.17
CA THR A 152 -5.59 -20.58 15.60
C THR A 152 -4.19 -19.99 15.87
N THR A 153 -3.24 -20.19 14.96
CA THR A 153 -1.82 -19.85 15.18
C THR A 153 -1.21 -18.96 14.10
N ALA A 154 -1.93 -18.64 13.03
CA ALA A 154 -1.46 -17.76 11.97
C ALA A 154 -2.61 -17.15 11.15
N THR A 155 -2.37 -15.96 10.59
CA THR A 155 -3.15 -15.37 9.50
C THR A 155 -2.28 -15.27 8.26
N THR A 156 -2.81 -15.66 7.10
CA THR A 156 -2.04 -15.77 5.86
C THR A 156 -2.69 -15.00 4.73
N LEU A 157 -1.87 -14.40 3.86
CA LEU A 157 -2.27 -13.92 2.54
C LEU A 157 -1.70 -14.87 1.49
N GLY A 158 -2.50 -15.29 0.51
CA GLY A 158 -2.10 -16.32 -0.46
C GLY A 158 -2.31 -17.75 0.07
N THR A 159 -1.66 -18.73 -0.56
CA THR A 159 -1.86 -20.15 -0.25
C THR A 159 -0.74 -20.67 0.63
N PHE A 160 -1.03 -20.99 1.88
CA PHE A 160 -0.13 -21.68 2.81
C PHE A 160 -0.51 -23.16 2.93
N LEU A 161 0.45 -24.05 2.71
CA LEU A 161 0.26 -25.50 2.83
C LEU A 161 0.91 -26.02 4.12
N THR A 162 2.20 -25.75 4.31
CA THR A 162 2.94 -26.14 5.53
C THR A 162 4.27 -25.42 5.65
N THR A 163 4.74 -25.28 6.88
CA THR A 163 6.10 -24.87 7.29
C THR A 163 6.54 -23.46 6.89
N ASN A 164 6.54 -23.09 5.61
CA ASN A 164 7.22 -21.89 5.09
C ASN A 164 6.45 -21.23 3.94
N CYS A 165 6.51 -19.90 3.81
CA CYS A 165 5.95 -19.16 2.66
C CYS A 165 7.04 -18.78 1.64
N HIS A 166 7.69 -19.75 1.03
CA HIS A 166 8.77 -19.51 0.06
C HIS A 166 8.43 -20.03 -1.34
N GLY A 167 7.15 -19.93 -1.72
CA GLY A 167 6.62 -20.24 -3.06
C GLY A 167 7.02 -21.62 -3.58
N HIS A 168 7.12 -22.58 -2.67
CA HIS A 168 7.47 -23.96 -2.94
C HIS A 168 6.19 -24.79 -3.05
N SER A 169 6.10 -25.72 -4.01
CA SER A 169 4.89 -26.50 -4.30
C SER A 169 4.34 -27.27 -3.10
N GLN A 170 5.23 -27.68 -2.19
CA GLN A 170 4.85 -28.41 -0.97
C GLN A 170 4.61 -27.50 0.25
N SER A 171 4.92 -26.21 0.20
CA SER A 171 4.86 -25.31 1.38
C SER A 171 3.91 -24.13 1.19
N GLY A 172 3.81 -23.60 -0.03
CA GLY A 172 2.87 -22.53 -0.40
C GLY A 172 3.55 -21.24 -0.87
N ALA A 173 2.78 -20.40 -1.57
CA ALA A 173 3.13 -19.05 -2.00
C ALA A 173 2.22 -18.06 -1.26
N CYS A 174 2.78 -17.41 -0.24
CA CYS A 174 1.99 -16.72 0.77
C CYS A 174 2.79 -15.69 1.56
N VAL A 175 2.13 -15.01 2.48
CA VAL A 175 2.73 -14.21 3.55
C VAL A 175 2.09 -14.64 4.86
N VAL A 176 2.89 -14.96 5.88
CA VAL A 176 2.40 -15.40 7.19
C VAL A 176 2.56 -14.31 8.25
N TYR A 177 1.50 -14.09 9.03
CA TYR A 177 1.53 -13.35 10.28
C TYR A 177 1.19 -14.33 11.41
N SER A 178 2.18 -14.65 12.24
CA SER A 178 2.06 -15.65 13.30
C SER A 178 1.34 -15.11 14.53
N GLY A 179 0.75 -16.03 15.28
CA GLY A 179 -0.05 -15.75 16.47
C GLY A 179 -1.54 -15.95 16.21
N ASN A 180 -2.33 -15.78 17.28
CA ASN A 180 -3.78 -15.77 17.14
C ASN A 180 -4.25 -14.60 16.25
N VAL A 181 -5.53 -14.60 15.87
CA VAL A 181 -6.10 -13.58 14.97
C VAL A 181 -5.83 -12.15 15.43
N ALA A 182 -5.89 -11.87 16.74
CA ALA A 182 -5.65 -10.54 17.28
C ALA A 182 -4.17 -10.11 17.12
N ALA A 183 -3.23 -10.99 17.47
CA ALA A 183 -1.80 -10.75 17.31
C ALA A 183 -1.41 -10.60 15.84
N ALA A 184 -1.98 -11.44 14.96
CA ALA A 184 -1.72 -11.37 13.54
C ALA A 184 -2.29 -10.09 12.92
N LYS A 185 -3.51 -9.68 13.31
CA LYS A 185 -4.09 -8.38 12.92
C LYS A 185 -3.20 -7.23 13.36
N GLN A 186 -2.73 -7.23 14.61
CA GLN A 186 -1.81 -6.20 15.09
C GLN A 186 -0.52 -6.17 14.26
N ALA A 187 0.09 -7.33 13.99
CA ALA A 187 1.30 -7.40 13.17
C ALA A 187 1.10 -6.89 11.73
N ILE A 188 -0.08 -7.13 11.14
CA ILE A 188 -0.45 -6.56 9.84
C ILE A 188 -0.58 -5.04 9.94
N GLU A 189 -1.30 -4.53 10.94
CA GLU A 189 -1.55 -3.09 11.10
C GLU A 189 -0.27 -2.30 11.40
N GLU A 190 0.68 -2.92 12.11
CA GLU A 190 2.01 -2.37 12.41
C GLU A 190 3.00 -2.48 11.23
N SER A 191 2.68 -3.28 10.21
CA SER A 191 3.55 -3.42 9.05
C SER A 191 3.75 -2.07 8.33
N PRO A 192 4.95 -1.78 7.79
CA PRO A 192 5.18 -0.51 7.12
C PRO A 192 4.30 -0.29 5.89
N TRP A 193 3.95 -1.34 5.15
CA TRP A 193 3.06 -1.20 3.99
C TRP A 193 1.66 -0.76 4.39
N TYR A 194 1.08 -1.36 5.45
CA TYR A 194 -0.27 -1.04 5.91
C TYR A 194 -0.34 0.37 6.51
N SER A 195 0.56 0.66 7.46
CA SER A 195 0.61 1.94 8.15
C SER A 195 0.85 3.11 7.20
N ASN A 196 1.69 2.95 6.17
CA ASN A 196 1.90 3.99 5.15
C ASN A 196 0.71 4.16 4.20
N LEU A 197 -0.02 3.10 3.83
CA LEU A 197 -1.27 3.25 3.07
C LEU A 197 -2.33 4.00 3.89
N LYS A 198 -2.49 3.67 5.18
CA LYS A 198 -3.37 4.41 6.09
C LYS A 198 -2.95 5.87 6.23
N ALA A 199 -1.65 6.14 6.35
CA ALA A 199 -1.12 7.49 6.43
C ALA A 199 -1.40 8.29 5.15
N ALA A 200 -1.17 7.69 3.97
CA ALA A 200 -1.48 8.28 2.68
C ALA A 200 -2.97 8.62 2.56
N ALA A 201 -3.86 7.70 2.94
CA ALA A 201 -5.30 7.94 2.93
C ALA A 201 -5.69 9.13 3.83
N ASN A 202 -5.12 9.24 5.03
CA ASN A 202 -5.36 10.38 5.92
C ASN A 202 -4.84 11.70 5.32
N THR A 203 -3.64 11.70 4.75
CA THR A 203 -3.06 12.88 4.09
C THR A 203 -3.94 13.34 2.92
N ILE A 204 -4.37 12.41 2.06
CA ILE A 204 -5.28 12.71 0.94
C ILE A 204 -6.61 13.26 1.45
N LYS A 205 -7.18 12.65 2.49
CA LYS A 205 -8.43 13.15 3.11
C LYS A 205 -8.30 14.60 3.57
N LYS A 206 -7.20 14.96 4.23
CA LYS A 206 -6.95 16.34 4.67
C LYS A 206 -6.84 17.32 3.50
N ILE A 207 -6.23 16.91 2.40
CA ILE A 207 -6.15 17.71 1.17
C ILE A 207 -7.55 17.88 0.55
N ASP A 208 -8.33 16.82 0.46
CA ASP A 208 -9.69 16.86 -0.10
C ASP A 208 -10.63 17.74 0.75
N ASP A 209 -10.58 17.59 2.08
CA ASP A 209 -11.37 18.39 3.02
C ASP A 209 -10.98 19.89 2.94
N TYR A 210 -9.69 20.19 2.74
CA TYR A 210 -9.23 21.56 2.49
C TYR A 210 -9.79 22.11 1.18
N ASN A 211 -9.62 21.39 0.08
CA ASN A 211 -10.09 21.81 -1.25
C ASN A 211 -11.60 22.06 -1.25
N ARG A 212 -12.37 21.18 -0.58
CA ARG A 212 -13.83 21.34 -0.43
C ARG A 212 -14.18 22.62 0.31
N LYS A 213 -13.56 22.89 1.46
CA LYS A 213 -13.84 24.09 2.26
C LYS A 213 -13.47 25.38 1.51
N VAL A 214 -12.36 25.38 0.77
CA VAL A 214 -11.96 26.53 -0.06
C VAL A 214 -12.97 26.76 -1.19
N SER A 215 -13.42 25.70 -1.86
CA SER A 215 -14.46 25.80 -2.90
C SER A 215 -15.79 26.34 -2.35
N THR A 216 -16.22 25.86 -1.17
CA THR A 216 -17.42 26.39 -0.49
C THR A 216 -17.27 27.86 -0.12
N ALA A 217 -16.09 28.28 0.36
CA ALA A 217 -15.82 29.68 0.69
C ALA A 217 -15.87 30.58 -0.56
N ALA A 218 -15.30 30.11 -1.69
CA ALA A 218 -15.37 30.82 -2.96
C ALA A 218 -16.82 31.00 -3.44
N SER A 219 -17.62 29.92 -3.45
CA SER A 219 -19.04 29.97 -3.82
C SER A 219 -19.87 30.88 -2.90
N THR A 220 -19.53 30.95 -1.60
CA THR A 220 -20.17 31.86 -0.63
C THR A 220 -19.92 33.32 -1.00
N ILE A 221 -18.69 33.66 -1.40
CA ILE A 221 -18.31 35.01 -1.83
C ILE A 221 -19.04 35.37 -3.14
N GLU A 222 -19.04 34.48 -4.13
CA GLU A 222 -19.71 34.69 -5.43
C GLU A 222 -21.22 34.93 -5.25
N THR A 223 -21.87 34.10 -4.44
CA THR A 223 -23.30 34.25 -4.15
C THR A 223 -23.60 35.59 -3.48
N ALA A 224 -22.78 36.00 -2.51
CA ALA A 224 -22.94 37.29 -1.84
C ALA A 224 -22.73 38.47 -2.80
N MET A 225 -21.80 38.35 -3.75
CA MET A 225 -21.57 39.37 -4.78
C MET A 225 -22.79 39.51 -5.70
N HIS A 226 -23.38 38.40 -6.16
CA HIS A 226 -24.59 38.43 -6.99
C HIS A 226 -25.78 39.07 -6.25
N THR A 227 -25.96 38.75 -4.97
CA THR A 227 -27.04 39.36 -4.17
C THR A 227 -26.88 40.87 -4.06
N ILE A 228 -25.65 41.37 -3.90
CA ILE A 228 -25.39 42.82 -3.83
C ILE A 228 -25.69 43.50 -5.17
N VAL A 229 -25.28 42.90 -6.29
CA VAL A 229 -25.53 43.44 -7.64
C VAL A 229 -27.02 43.42 -7.99
N GLY A 230 -27.78 42.41 -7.56
CA GLY A 230 -29.22 42.34 -7.82
C GLY A 230 -30.09 43.30 -6.98
N ILE A 231 -29.52 43.92 -5.95
CA ILE A 231 -30.20 44.93 -5.10
C ILE A 231 -29.91 46.37 -5.60
N LEU A 232 -28.83 46.55 -6.37
CA LEU A 232 -28.42 47.83 -6.97
C LEU A 232 -29.08 48.03 -8.34
#